data_AF-A0A0E0MIJ0-F1
#
_entry.id   AF-A0A0E0MIJ0-F1
#
_cell.length_a   1.000
_cell.length_b   1.000
_cell.length_c   1.000
_cell.angle_alpha   90.00
_cell.angle_beta   90.00
_cell.angle_gamma   90.00
#
_symmetry.space_group_name_H-M   'P 1'
#
loop_
_entity.id
_entity.type
_entity.pdbx_description
1 polymer ?
#
loop_
_entity_poly.entity_id
_entity_poly.type
_entity_poly.pdbx_seq_one_letter_code
_entity_poly.pdbx_strand_id
1 'polypeptide(L)'
;MEYMRKLAFPWTTATFNNVIEAFADACDAKNMEHTFNQMRAEGMKPDTKTFCCLINGFGNAGLFHKVVGMVKLAERLGVPMDTTFHNAVLAACVKAEDLMEMERVFRHMKQMQCVPDATTYSILVGAYRKEGMTDKIYVLQQENPTLVPTDLVHV
;
A
#
# COMPACT_ATOMS: atom_id res chain seq x y z
N MET A 1 24.54 8.28 3.83
CA MET A 1 23.80 8.96 4.93
C MET A 1 24.65 9.99 5.69
N GLU A 2 25.95 9.77 5.89
CA GLU A 2 26.81 10.72 6.62
C GLU A 2 27.06 12.07 5.92
N TYR A 3 27.00 12.13 4.59
CA TYR A 3 27.35 13.34 3.82
C TYR A 3 26.36 14.50 4.04
N MET A 4 25.04 14.24 4.08
CA MET A 4 24.04 15.29 4.35
C MET A 4 24.11 15.80 5.79
N ARG A 5 24.51 14.95 6.75
CA ARG A 5 24.76 15.35 8.14
C ARG A 5 25.98 16.28 8.26
N LYS A 6 27.03 16.04 7.47
CA LYS A 6 28.21 16.93 7.42
C LYS A 6 27.89 18.32 6.85
N LEU A 7 26.84 18.45 6.05
CA LEU A 7 26.42 19.72 5.43
C LEU A 7 25.29 20.44 6.18
N ALA A 8 24.87 19.94 7.35
CA ALA A 8 23.84 20.53 8.21
C ALA A 8 22.47 20.79 7.54
N PHE A 9 22.15 20.13 6.42
CA PHE A 9 20.81 20.17 5.84
C PHE A 9 19.88 19.22 6.60
N PRO A 10 18.81 19.72 7.26
CA PRO A 10 17.86 18.86 7.95
C PRO A 10 17.12 17.99 6.92
N TRP A 11 16.95 16.71 7.24
CA TRP A 11 16.17 15.82 6.40
C TRP A 11 14.70 16.19 6.46
N THR A 12 14.03 16.12 5.32
CA THR A 12 12.59 16.35 5.22
C THR A 12 11.86 15.01 5.19
N THR A 13 10.54 15.02 5.46
CA THR A 13 9.67 13.86 5.27
C THR A 13 9.84 13.27 3.87
N ALA A 14 9.95 14.12 2.84
CA ALA A 14 10.18 13.69 1.47
C ALA A 14 11.53 12.97 1.28
N THR A 15 12.61 13.46 1.92
CA THR A 15 13.92 12.80 1.88
C THR A 15 13.87 11.40 2.50
N PHE A 16 13.23 11.27 3.66
CA PHE A 16 13.02 9.97 4.30
C PHE A 16 12.17 9.04 3.43
N ASN A 17 11.06 9.55 2.87
CA ASN A 17 10.18 8.77 2.01
C ASN A 17 10.91 8.20 0.80
N ASN A 18 11.77 9.00 0.13
CA ASN A 18 12.54 8.52 -1.02
C ASN A 18 13.53 7.41 -0.64
N VAL A 19 14.15 7.50 0.54
CA VAL A 19 15.08 6.45 1.02
C VAL A 19 14.31 5.19 1.43
N ILE A 20 13.17 5.33 2.11
CA ILE A 20 12.30 4.21 2.47
C ILE A 20 11.78 3.52 1.20
N GLU A 21 11.35 4.28 0.20
CA GLU A 21 10.90 3.79 -1.11
C GLU A 21 12.01 2.99 -1.81
N ALA A 22 13.24 3.53 -1.87
CA ALA A 22 14.37 2.82 -2.46
C ALA A 22 14.68 1.48 -1.77
N PHE A 23 14.58 1.42 -0.43
CA PHE A 23 14.74 0.16 0.30
C PHE A 23 13.56 -0.79 0.11
N ALA A 24 12.33 -0.27 -0.03
CA ALA A 24 11.14 -1.06 -0.33
C ALA A 24 11.26 -1.76 -1.70
N ASP A 25 11.74 -1.04 -2.72
CA ASP A 25 11.97 -1.57 -4.06
C ASP A 25 13.11 -2.60 -4.08
N ALA A 26 14.16 -2.37 -3.29
CA ALA A 26 15.26 -3.32 -3.09
C ALA A 26 14.90 -4.53 -2.20
N CYS A 27 13.66 -4.59 -1.69
CA CYS A 27 13.21 -5.61 -0.71
C CYS A 27 14.07 -5.67 0.57
N ASP A 28 14.74 -4.57 0.92
CA ASP A 28 15.58 -4.44 2.11
C ASP A 28 14.74 -3.95 3.28
N ALA A 29 13.89 -4.84 3.80
CA ALA A 29 12.98 -4.53 4.90
C ALA A 29 13.72 -4.05 6.17
N LYS A 30 14.97 -4.49 6.37
CA LYS A 30 15.78 -4.11 7.54
C LYS A 30 16.19 -2.64 7.47
N ASN A 31 16.77 -2.21 6.36
CA ASN A 31 17.18 -0.80 6.21
C ASN A 31 15.98 0.14 6.04
N MET A 32 14.89 -0.34 5.42
CA MET A 32 13.62 0.37 5.37
C MET A 32 13.08 0.68 6.79
N GLU A 33 13.01 -0.32 7.65
CA GLU A 33 12.55 -0.16 9.03
C GLU A 33 13.50 0.70 9.88
N HIS A 34 14.82 0.54 9.69
CA HIS A 34 15.82 1.40 10.33
C HIS A 34 15.61 2.87 9.97
N THR A 35 15.40 3.16 8.68
CA THR A 35 15.17 4.52 8.16
C THR A 35 13.88 5.11 8.73
N PHE A 36 12.79 4.32 8.80
CA PHE A 36 11.54 4.76 9.41
C PHE A 36 11.68 5.05 10.91
N ASN A 37 12.42 4.23 11.65
CA ASN A 37 12.69 4.48 13.07
C ASN A 37 13.54 5.73 13.27
N GLN A 38 14.52 5.97 12.40
CA GLN A 38 15.33 7.19 12.42
C GLN A 38 14.46 8.43 12.16
N MET A 39 13.58 8.39 11.15
CA MET A 39 12.63 9.47 10.85
C MET A 39 11.84 9.88 12.11
N ARG A 40 11.30 8.91 12.84
CA ARG A 40 10.55 9.13 14.08
C ARG A 40 11.42 9.67 15.21
N ALA A 41 12.65 9.16 15.36
CA ALA A 41 13.59 9.61 16.38
C ALA A 41 14.03 11.06 16.17
N GLU A 42 14.09 11.50 14.91
CA GLU A 42 14.38 12.89 14.52
C GLU A 42 13.14 13.81 14.60
N GLY A 43 12.00 13.31 15.12
CA GLY A 43 10.78 14.09 15.31
C GLY A 43 10.00 14.36 14.02
N MET A 44 10.39 13.73 12.91
CA MET A 44 9.70 13.88 11.63
C MET A 44 8.41 13.08 11.63
N LYS A 45 7.31 13.72 11.20
CA LYS A 45 5.99 13.09 11.15
C LYS A 45 5.86 12.25 9.88
N PRO A 46 5.64 10.93 10.00
CA PRO A 46 5.28 10.08 8.87
C PRO A 46 3.96 10.54 8.24
N ASP A 47 3.90 10.46 6.91
CA ASP A 47 2.70 10.78 6.14
C ASP A 47 2.17 9.52 5.42
N THR A 48 1.09 9.69 4.66
CA THR A 48 0.47 8.62 3.88
C THR A 48 1.47 7.96 2.94
N LYS A 49 2.34 8.74 2.28
CA LYS A 49 3.38 8.19 1.40
C LYS A 49 4.36 7.31 2.19
N THR A 50 4.79 7.73 3.39
CA THR A 50 5.66 6.92 4.27
C THR A 50 5.06 5.53 4.49
N PHE A 51 3.77 5.48 4.85
CA PHE A 51 3.09 4.22 5.14
C PHE A 51 2.85 3.37 3.89
N CYS A 52 2.51 3.98 2.75
CA CYS A 52 2.41 3.26 1.47
C CYS A 52 3.73 2.56 1.13
N CYS A 53 4.87 3.25 1.27
CA CYS A 53 6.19 2.65 1.02
C CYS A 53 6.46 1.48 1.97
N LEU A 54 6.17 1.64 3.26
CA LEU A 54 6.37 0.57 4.26
C LEU A 54 5.48 -0.65 3.99
N ILE A 55 4.20 -0.44 3.69
CA ILE A 55 3.24 -1.51 3.39
C ILE A 55 3.67 -2.27 2.14
N ASN A 56 4.03 -1.55 1.07
CA ASN A 56 4.52 -2.16 -0.16
C ASN A 56 5.81 -2.94 0.06
N GLY A 57 6.78 -2.36 0.77
CA GLY A 57 8.05 -3.02 1.06
C GLY A 57 7.90 -4.27 1.91
N PHE A 58 7.09 -4.23 2.97
CA PHE A 58 6.81 -5.43 3.78
C PHE A 58 6.00 -6.47 3.00
N GLY A 59 5.06 -6.05 2.16
CA GLY A 59 4.34 -6.94 1.26
C GLY A 59 5.25 -7.64 0.24
N ASN A 60 6.21 -6.90 -0.36
CA ASN A 60 7.22 -7.46 -1.27
C ASN A 60 8.12 -8.48 -0.55
N ALA A 61 8.48 -8.22 0.70
CA ALA A 61 9.31 -9.12 1.51
C ALA A 61 8.53 -10.31 2.12
N GLY A 62 7.23 -10.45 1.87
CA GLY A 62 6.40 -11.51 2.47
C GLY A 62 6.16 -11.34 3.98
N LEU A 63 6.45 -10.17 4.55
CA LEU A 63 6.36 -9.88 5.98
C LEU A 63 4.97 -9.33 6.35
N PHE A 64 3.90 -10.08 6.03
CA PHE A 64 2.52 -9.60 6.15
C PHE A 64 2.08 -9.20 7.56
N HIS A 65 2.65 -9.83 8.61
CA HIS A 65 2.41 -9.39 9.99
C HIS A 65 2.86 -7.94 10.25
N LYS A 66 3.92 -7.47 9.56
CA LYS A 66 4.37 -6.08 9.63
C LYS A 66 3.45 -5.15 8.85
N VAL A 67 2.87 -5.60 7.74
CA VAL A 67 1.84 -4.84 7.01
C VAL A 67 0.68 -4.51 7.94
N VAL A 68 0.13 -5.51 8.65
CA VAL A 68 -0.94 -5.30 9.64
C VAL A 68 -0.49 -4.34 10.75
N GLY A 69 0.76 -4.45 11.21
CA GLY A 69 1.35 -3.53 12.18
C GLY A 69 1.41 -2.09 11.69
N MET A 70 1.75 -1.87 10.41
CA MET A 70 1.83 -0.55 9.80
C MET A 70 0.45 0.08 9.62
N VAL A 71 -0.56 -0.70 9.22
CA VAL A 71 -1.95 -0.21 9.13
C VAL A 71 -2.46 0.27 10.50
N LYS A 72 -2.27 -0.55 11.55
CA LYS A 72 -2.63 -0.17 12.93
C LYS A 72 -1.83 1.02 13.45
N LEU A 73 -0.59 1.18 13.02
CA LEU A 73 0.21 2.34 13.41
C LEU A 73 -0.27 3.61 12.71
N ALA A 74 -0.59 3.55 11.42
CA ALA A 74 -1.16 4.67 10.67
C ALA A 74 -2.47 5.16 11.30
N GLU A 75 -3.35 4.23 11.69
CA GLU A 75 -4.60 4.53 12.39
C GLU A 75 -4.35 5.25 13.72
N ARG A 76 -3.47 4.70 14.56
CA ARG A 76 -3.13 5.30 15.86
C ARG A 76 -2.49 6.69 15.74
N LEU A 77 -1.77 6.95 14.65
CA LEU A 77 -1.15 8.25 14.38
C LEU A 77 -2.10 9.21 13.66
N GLY A 78 -3.32 8.78 13.31
CA GLY A 78 -4.28 9.60 12.57
C GLY A 78 -3.81 9.97 11.17
N VAL A 79 -3.02 9.11 10.52
CA VAL A 79 -2.57 9.35 9.15
C VAL A 79 -3.75 9.16 8.19
N PRO A 80 -3.98 10.10 7.25
CA PRO A 80 -5.04 9.95 6.25
C PRO A 80 -4.86 8.66 5.42
N MET A 81 -5.87 7.80 5.45
CA MET A 81 -5.92 6.58 4.64
C MET A 81 -6.70 6.86 3.35
N ASP A 82 -6.04 7.46 2.37
CA ASP A 82 -6.63 7.76 1.08
C ASP A 82 -6.66 6.53 0.16
N THR A 83 -7.03 6.76 -1.11
CA THR A 83 -7.09 5.71 -2.13
C THR A 83 -5.74 5.02 -2.33
N THR A 84 -4.63 5.76 -2.27
CA THR A 84 -3.29 5.20 -2.45
C THR A 84 -2.89 4.28 -1.29
N PHE A 85 -3.28 4.64 -0.07
CA PHE A 85 -3.07 3.81 1.11
C PHE A 85 -3.84 2.49 1.01
N HIS A 86 -5.13 2.54 0.67
CA HIS A 86 -5.93 1.33 0.51
C HIS A 86 -5.43 0.45 -0.64
N ASN A 87 -4.99 1.05 -1.75
CA ASN A 87 -4.37 0.33 -2.85
C ASN A 87 -3.09 -0.41 -2.44
N ALA A 88 -2.25 0.20 -1.58
CA ALA A 88 -1.06 -0.47 -1.05
C ALA A 88 -1.42 -1.69 -0.17
N VAL A 89 -2.45 -1.55 0.69
CA VAL A 89 -2.94 -2.66 1.52
C VAL A 89 -3.53 -3.78 0.67
N LEU A 90 -4.37 -3.45 -0.33
CA LEU A 90 -4.94 -4.43 -1.26
C LEU A 90 -3.85 -5.20 -2.00
N ALA A 91 -2.84 -4.51 -2.53
CA ALA A 91 -1.71 -5.15 -3.19
C ALA A 91 -0.93 -6.09 -2.25
N ALA A 92 -0.79 -5.73 -0.97
CA ALA A 92 -0.19 -6.59 0.04
C ALA A 92 -1.05 -7.83 0.34
N CYS A 93 -2.39 -7.71 0.41
CA CYS A 93 -3.29 -8.85 0.56
C CYS A 93 -3.18 -9.83 -0.62
N VAL A 94 -3.10 -9.33 -1.85
CA VAL A 94 -2.91 -10.16 -3.05
C VAL A 94 -1.59 -10.94 -2.98
N LYS A 95 -0.50 -10.29 -2.53
CA LYS A 95 0.80 -10.96 -2.32
C LYS A 95 0.75 -12.00 -1.20
N ALA A 96 -0.11 -11.81 -0.22
CA ALA A 96 -0.36 -12.76 0.87
C ALA A 96 -1.29 -13.91 0.46
N GLU A 97 -1.84 -13.88 -0.76
CA GLU A 97 -2.89 -14.79 -1.23
C GLU A 97 -4.13 -14.79 -0.32
N ASP A 98 -4.38 -13.67 0.37
CA ASP A 98 -5.51 -13.48 1.29
C ASP A 98 -6.62 -12.66 0.62
N LEU A 99 -7.39 -13.33 -0.24
CA LEU A 99 -8.53 -12.73 -0.94
C LEU A 99 -9.63 -12.27 0.02
N MET A 100 -9.80 -12.95 1.15
CA MET A 100 -10.83 -12.61 2.13
C MET A 100 -10.53 -11.24 2.76
N GLU A 101 -9.28 -11.02 3.15
CA GLU A 101 -8.85 -9.74 3.68
C GLU A 101 -8.85 -8.65 2.59
N MET A 102 -8.45 -8.98 1.36
CA MET A 102 -8.55 -8.07 0.22
C MET A 102 -9.99 -7.54 0.03
N GLU A 103 -10.98 -8.42 0.03
CA GLU A 103 -12.39 -8.05 -0.06
C GLU A 103 -12.87 -7.22 1.13
N ARG A 104 -12.39 -7.55 2.34
CA ARG A 104 -12.70 -6.78 3.55
C ARG A 104 -12.18 -5.35 3.45
N VAL A 105 -10.94 -5.18 2.97
CA VAL A 105 -10.31 -3.87 2.75
C VAL A 105 -11.06 -3.07 1.69
N PHE A 106 -11.41 -3.69 0.56
CA PHE A 106 -12.17 -3.02 -0.51
C PHE A 106 -13.56 -2.56 -0.04
N ARG A 107 -14.26 -3.39 0.75
CA ARG A 107 -15.55 -3.01 1.35
C ARG A 107 -15.37 -1.86 2.36
N HIS A 108 -14.34 -1.92 3.20
CA HIS A 108 -14.06 -0.88 4.17
C HIS A 108 -13.75 0.46 3.51
N MET A 109 -12.93 0.46 2.45
CA MET A 109 -12.62 1.64 1.65
C MET A 109 -13.90 2.36 1.16
N LYS A 110 -14.86 1.60 0.62
CA LYS A 110 -16.17 2.12 0.19
C LYS A 110 -17.01 2.66 1.35
N GLN A 111 -17.02 1.98 2.50
CA GLN A 111 -17.74 2.44 3.70
C GLN A 111 -17.20 3.77 4.23
N MET A 112 -15.89 3.99 4.11
CA MET A 112 -15.22 5.23 4.48
C MET A 112 -15.37 6.33 3.41
N GLN A 113 -16.18 6.12 2.37
CA GLN A 113 -16.36 7.03 1.23
C GLN A 113 -15.05 7.34 0.49
N CYS A 114 -14.05 6.47 0.59
CA CYS A 114 -12.82 6.56 -0.18
C CYS A 114 -13.08 5.95 -1.56
N VAL A 115 -12.94 6.75 -2.61
CA VAL A 115 -13.34 6.37 -3.98
C VAL A 115 -12.32 5.43 -4.60
N PRO A 116 -12.70 4.19 -4.96
CA PRO A 116 -11.84 3.28 -5.72
C PRO A 116 -11.46 3.85 -7.08
N ASP A 117 -10.20 3.69 -7.48
CA ASP A 117 -9.67 4.16 -8.76
C ASP A 117 -9.31 3.01 -9.70
N ALA A 118 -8.77 3.34 -10.88
CA ALA A 118 -8.33 2.36 -11.86
C ALA A 118 -7.30 1.36 -11.29
N THR A 119 -6.43 1.82 -10.38
CA THR A 119 -5.45 0.96 -9.71
C THR A 119 -6.16 -0.01 -8.76
N THR A 120 -7.16 0.46 -7.99
CA THR A 120 -7.97 -0.40 -7.12
C THR A 120 -8.60 -1.56 -7.91
N TYR A 121 -9.31 -1.24 -9.00
CA TYR A 121 -9.97 -2.26 -9.82
C TYR A 121 -8.97 -3.18 -10.54
N SER A 122 -7.85 -2.66 -11.02
CA SER A 122 -6.79 -3.47 -11.62
C SER A 122 -6.23 -4.52 -10.65
N ILE A 123 -6.01 -4.14 -9.38
CA ILE A 123 -5.57 -5.07 -8.33
C ILE A 123 -6.60 -6.19 -8.13
N LEU A 124 -7.88 -5.83 -7.95
CA LEU A 124 -8.95 -6.79 -7.70
C LEU A 124 -9.18 -7.75 -8.88
N VAL A 125 -9.25 -7.22 -10.11
CA VAL A 125 -9.42 -8.01 -11.32
C VAL A 125 -8.24 -8.96 -11.52
N GLY A 126 -7.01 -8.47 -11.33
CA GLY A 126 -5.82 -9.30 -11.40
C GLY A 126 -5.83 -10.46 -10.41
N ALA A 127 -6.24 -10.18 -9.16
CA ALA A 127 -6.37 -11.19 -8.12
C ALA A 127 -7.45 -12.23 -8.45
N TYR A 128 -8.66 -11.81 -8.81
CA TYR A 128 -9.75 -12.74 -9.16
C TYR A 128 -9.44 -13.56 -10.41
N ARG A 129 -8.75 -12.98 -11.39
CA ARG A 129 -8.36 -13.71 -12.61
C ARG A 129 -7.37 -14.83 -12.30
N LYS A 130 -6.38 -14.57 -11.44
CA LYS A 130 -5.41 -15.60 -11.00
C LYS A 130 -6.12 -16.81 -10.38
N GLU A 131 -7.25 -16.58 -9.72
CA GLU A 131 -8.03 -17.58 -8.99
C GLU A 131 -9.23 -18.12 -9.79
N GLY A 132 -9.42 -17.71 -11.05
CA GLY A 132 -10.51 -18.15 -11.92
C GLY A 132 -11.91 -17.66 -11.49
N MET A 133 -12.00 -16.59 -10.68
CA MET A 133 -13.26 -16.06 -10.13
C MET A 133 -13.93 -15.07 -11.11
N THR A 134 -14.33 -15.56 -12.29
CA THR A 134 -14.90 -14.73 -13.38
C THR A 134 -16.23 -14.08 -12.98
N ASP A 135 -17.01 -14.72 -12.11
CA ASP A 135 -18.24 -14.18 -11.52
C ASP A 135 -17.97 -12.86 -10.76
N LYS A 136 -16.90 -12.80 -9.97
CA LYS A 136 -16.52 -11.59 -9.24
C LYS A 136 -16.01 -10.49 -10.16
N ILE A 137 -15.29 -10.84 -11.22
CA ILE A 137 -14.87 -9.88 -12.24
C ILE A 137 -16.10 -9.26 -12.91
N TYR A 138 -17.12 -10.05 -13.22
CA TYR A 138 -18.37 -9.56 -13.79
C TYR A 138 -19.14 -8.64 -12.80
N VAL A 139 -19.13 -8.94 -11.51
CA VAL A 139 -19.70 -8.05 -10.49
C VAL A 139 -18.95 -6.70 -10.45
N LEU A 140 -17.62 -6.70 -10.50
CA LEU A 140 -16.84 -5.45 -10.55
C LEU A 140 -17.12 -4.64 -11.83
N GLN A 141 -17.29 -5.32 -12.97
CA GLN A 141 -17.68 -4.72 -14.24
C GLN A 141 -19.04 -4.02 -14.14
N GLN A 142 -20.03 -4.65 -13.50
CA GLN A 142 -21.34 -4.04 -13.29
C GLN A 142 -21.26 -2.87 -12.31
N GLU A 143 -20.42 -2.95 -11.28
CA GLU A 143 -20.22 -1.88 -10.31
C GLU A 143 -19.59 -0.64 -10.96
N ASN A 144 -18.59 -0.81 -11.83
CA ASN A 144 -17.92 0.31 -12.49
C ASN A 144 -17.42 -0.02 -13.90
N PRO A 145 -18.29 0.10 -14.93
CA PRO A 145 -17.97 -0.31 -16.30
C PRO A 145 -16.87 0.52 -17.00
N THR A 146 -16.54 1.70 -16.48
CA THR A 146 -15.49 2.55 -17.06
C THR A 146 -14.10 2.15 -16.58
N LEU A 147 -13.99 1.65 -15.35
CA LEU A 147 -12.71 1.24 -14.74
C LEU A 147 -12.40 -0.25 -14.96
N VAL A 148 -13.41 -1.06 -15.20
CA VAL A 148 -13.27 -2.44 -15.67
C VAL A 148 -13.91 -2.48 -17.05
N PRO A 149 -13.15 -2.53 -18.14
CA PRO A 149 -13.71 -2.72 -19.48
C PRO A 149 -13.98 -4.20 -19.76
N THR A 150 -14.94 -4.46 -20.66
CA THR A 150 -15.39 -5.80 -21.04
C THR A 150 -14.25 -6.73 -21.51
N ASP A 151 -13.19 -6.17 -22.08
CA ASP A 151 -12.01 -6.89 -22.56
C ASP A 151 -11.24 -7.59 -21.42
N LEU A 152 -11.40 -7.12 -20.18
CA LEU A 152 -10.82 -7.75 -18.99
C LEU A 152 -11.67 -8.91 -18.45
N VAL A 153 -12.89 -9.11 -18.94
CA VAL A 153 -13.82 -10.14 -18.44
C VAL A 153 -13.72 -11.45 -19.25
N HIS A 154 -13.24 -11.41 -20.49
CA HIS A 154 -13.36 -12.50 -21.47
C HIS A 154 -12.02 -13.17 -21.88
N VAL A 155 -11.01 -13.22 -21.00
CA VAL A 155 -9.72 -13.89 -21.29
C VAL A 155 -9.67 -15.28 -20.69
#